data_AF-A0A914G1H4-F1
#
_entry.id   AF-A0A914G1H4-F1
#
_cell.length_a   1.000
_cell.length_b   1.000
_cell.length_c   1.000
_cell.angle_alpha   90.00
_cell.angle_beta   90.00
_cell.angle_gamma   90.00
#
_symmetry.space_group_name_H-M   'P 1'
#
loop_
_entity.id
_entity.type
_entity.pdbx_description
1 polymer ?
#
loop_
_entity_poly.entity_id
_entity_poly.type
_entity_poly.pdbx_seq_one_letter_code
_entity_poly.pdbx_strand_id
1 'polypeptide(L)'
;MVTFKACVLTIFSTIISLTLSQAPTYRRFEYKHSFRAPNLAQRDGSIPFWMVTGDAIASSEQLRLAPSMRSRKGIAWNKRPFVESDSFEIEMEFKVTGQGRIGADGLALWYTAQQGTLGEVFGSNDYWTGLGVLFDSFDNDGQKNNPYVSVMINDGTRSYDHQTDGAQQILTGCQRDFRNKPFPIHVKVEYVKNVLTVSLTDG
;
A
#
# COMPACT_ATOMS: atom_id res chain seq x y z
N MET A 1 60.40 -8.89 53.15
CA MET A 1 59.10 -8.25 52.85
C MET A 1 59.20 -7.70 51.43
N VAL A 2 58.79 -8.48 50.43
CA VAL A 2 58.94 -8.16 49.00
C VAL A 2 57.56 -7.88 48.45
N THR A 3 57.30 -6.64 48.07
CA THR A 3 56.05 -6.20 47.43
C THR A 3 56.15 -6.42 45.92
N PHE A 4 55.42 -7.39 45.40
CA PHE A 4 55.18 -7.52 43.96
C PHE A 4 54.02 -6.60 43.56
N LYS A 5 54.30 -5.55 42.77
CA LYS A 5 53.26 -4.74 42.11
C LYS A 5 52.74 -5.51 40.90
N ALA A 6 51.48 -5.92 40.92
CA ALA A 6 50.80 -6.44 39.74
C ALA A 6 50.54 -5.30 38.75
N CYS A 7 51.02 -5.46 37.51
CA CYS A 7 50.72 -4.57 36.39
C CYS A 7 49.50 -5.12 35.67
N VAL A 8 48.34 -4.48 35.81
CA VAL A 8 47.13 -4.81 35.08
C VAL A 8 47.08 -3.93 33.83
N LEU A 9 47.28 -4.54 32.65
CA LEU A 9 47.06 -3.89 31.36
C LEU A 9 45.61 -4.15 30.91
N THR A 10 44.74 -3.16 31.09
CA THR A 10 43.41 -3.13 30.47
C THR A 10 43.53 -2.55 29.06
N ILE A 11 43.33 -3.38 28.04
CA ILE A 11 43.21 -2.95 26.65
C ILE A 11 41.78 -2.44 26.45
N PHE A 12 41.60 -1.12 26.36
CA PHE A 12 40.35 -0.54 25.87
C PHE A 12 40.29 -0.76 24.36
N SER A 13 39.51 -1.74 23.91
CA SER A 13 39.12 -1.86 22.50
C SER A 13 38.14 -0.72 22.20
N THR A 14 38.62 0.32 21.53
CA THR A 14 37.78 1.37 20.97
C THR A 14 37.05 0.79 19.76
N ILE A 15 35.77 0.45 19.94
CA ILE A 15 34.88 0.19 18.81
C ILE A 15 34.69 1.52 18.08
N ILE A 16 35.41 1.69 16.97
CA ILE A 16 35.17 2.78 16.04
C ILE A 16 33.83 2.47 15.36
N SER A 17 32.77 3.12 15.81
CA SER A 17 31.49 3.14 15.11
C SER A 17 31.70 3.83 13.76
N LEU A 18 31.91 3.03 12.70
CA LEU A 18 31.85 3.49 11.33
C LEU A 18 30.40 3.93 11.06
N THR A 19 30.14 5.24 11.15
CA THR A 19 28.90 5.80 10.65
C THR A 19 28.92 5.65 9.13
N LEU A 20 28.18 4.67 8.61
CA LEU A 20 27.94 4.58 7.17
C LEU A 20 27.21 5.86 6.77
N SER A 21 27.91 6.79 6.11
CA SER A 21 27.29 7.96 5.50
C SER A 21 26.29 7.45 4.48
N GLN A 22 25.00 7.54 4.81
CA GLN A 22 23.94 7.13 3.90
C GLN A 22 23.92 8.13 2.76
N ALA A 23 24.34 7.71 1.57
CA ALA A 23 24.28 8.54 0.37
C ALA A 23 22.85 9.14 0.24
N PRO A 24 22.73 10.43 -0.12
CA PRO A 24 21.44 11.08 -0.20
C PRO A 24 20.53 10.34 -1.19
N THR A 25 19.34 9.94 -0.73
CA THR A 25 18.30 9.35 -1.59
C THR A 25 17.67 10.44 -2.44
N TYR A 26 17.92 10.40 -3.75
CA TYR A 26 17.29 11.31 -4.71
C TYR A 26 15.88 10.82 -5.06
N ARG A 27 14.89 11.72 -4.99
CA ARG A 27 13.49 11.43 -5.34
C ARG A 27 13.16 12.08 -6.68
N ARG A 28 12.64 11.29 -7.62
CA ARG A 28 12.16 11.76 -8.92
C ARG A 28 10.66 11.48 -9.02
N PHE A 29 9.89 12.51 -9.37
CA PHE A 29 8.45 12.35 -9.59
C PHE A 29 8.19 11.73 -10.97
N GLU A 30 7.47 10.60 -10.99
CA GLU A 30 7.19 9.85 -12.21
C GLU A 30 5.77 10.11 -12.73
N TYR A 31 5.60 11.18 -13.51
CA TYR A 31 4.28 11.60 -14.00
C TYR A 31 3.53 10.53 -14.80
N LYS A 32 4.23 9.58 -15.44
CA LYS A 32 3.60 8.47 -16.19
C LYS A 32 2.96 7.44 -15.27
N HIS A 33 3.33 7.41 -13.99
CA HIS A 33 2.84 6.52 -12.94
C HIS A 33 1.97 7.26 -11.92
N SER A 34 1.42 8.43 -12.29
CA SER A 34 0.67 9.25 -11.36
C SER A 34 -0.54 9.91 -12.03
N PHE A 35 -1.55 10.21 -11.21
CA PHE A 35 -2.63 11.14 -11.53
C PHE A 35 -2.97 11.93 -10.25
N ARG A 36 -3.47 13.15 -10.38
CA ARG A 36 -3.90 13.98 -9.23
C ARG A 36 -4.92 15.01 -9.66
N ALA A 37 -5.68 15.52 -8.71
CA ALA A 37 -6.52 16.70 -8.90
C ALA A 37 -5.68 18.00 -8.83
N PRO A 38 -6.16 19.11 -9.41
CA PRO A 38 -7.31 19.20 -10.33
C PRO A 38 -6.95 18.69 -11.73
N ASN A 39 -7.96 18.47 -12.58
CA ASN A 39 -7.84 17.95 -13.96
C ASN A 39 -7.30 16.50 -14.04
N LEU A 40 -7.72 15.66 -13.09
CA LEU A 40 -7.37 14.24 -13.04
C LEU A 40 -7.83 13.50 -14.31
N ALA A 41 -9.08 13.70 -14.72
CA ALA A 41 -9.65 13.14 -15.94
C ALA A 41 -9.72 14.18 -17.06
N GLN A 42 -9.47 13.73 -18.29
CA GLN A 42 -9.72 14.50 -19.51
C GLN A 42 -11.23 14.64 -19.79
N ARG A 43 -11.58 15.45 -20.78
CA ARG A 43 -13.00 15.70 -21.16
C ARG A 43 -13.74 14.44 -21.60
N ASP A 44 -13.02 13.43 -22.08
CA ASP A 44 -13.55 12.13 -22.47
C ASP A 44 -13.65 11.13 -21.30
N GLY A 45 -13.34 11.56 -20.07
CA GLY A 45 -13.33 10.73 -18.87
C GLY A 45 -12.08 9.84 -18.73
N SER A 46 -11.12 9.94 -19.65
CA SER A 46 -9.88 9.16 -19.57
C SER A 46 -8.87 9.79 -18.61
N ILE A 47 -8.08 8.94 -17.94
CA ILE A 47 -6.94 9.37 -17.14
C ILE A 47 -5.67 9.09 -17.96
N PRO A 48 -4.80 10.10 -18.22
CA PRO A 48 -3.57 9.90 -18.97
C PRO A 48 -2.73 8.77 -18.36
N PHE A 49 -2.22 7.85 -19.17
CA PHE A 49 -1.42 6.68 -18.73
C PHE A 49 -2.14 5.62 -17.89
N TRP A 50 -3.40 5.82 -17.51
CA TRP A 50 -4.15 4.85 -16.71
C TRP A 50 -5.31 4.26 -17.52
N MET A 51 -5.62 3.00 -17.22
CA MET A 51 -6.79 2.29 -17.73
C MET A 51 -7.80 2.20 -16.58
N VAL A 52 -9.00 2.73 -16.79
CA VAL A 52 -10.10 2.69 -15.81
C VAL A 52 -11.14 1.71 -16.34
N THR A 53 -11.53 0.73 -15.52
CA THR A 53 -12.47 -0.34 -15.94
C THR A 53 -13.48 -0.68 -14.83
N GLY A 54 -14.55 -1.38 -15.21
CA GLY A 54 -15.65 -1.75 -14.32
C GLY A 54 -16.57 -0.57 -14.00
N ASP A 55 -17.01 -0.49 -12.76
CA ASP A 55 -17.87 0.59 -12.25
C ASP A 55 -17.09 1.87 -11.85
N ALA A 56 -15.79 1.94 -12.16
CA ALA A 56 -14.96 3.08 -11.82
C ALA A 56 -15.29 4.31 -12.68
N ILE A 57 -15.47 5.46 -12.03
CA ILE A 57 -15.86 6.72 -12.65
C ILE A 57 -14.80 7.77 -12.33
N ALA A 58 -14.15 8.30 -13.38
CA ALA A 58 -13.17 9.37 -13.26
C ALA A 58 -13.83 10.75 -13.47
N SER A 59 -13.46 11.72 -12.63
CA SER A 59 -13.81 13.14 -12.79
C SER A 59 -12.55 14.02 -12.73
N SER A 60 -12.71 15.34 -12.87
CA SER A 60 -11.57 16.27 -12.72
C SER A 60 -10.97 16.27 -11.31
N GLU A 61 -11.75 15.90 -10.29
CA GLU A 61 -11.39 16.02 -8.88
C GLU A 61 -11.01 14.69 -8.23
N GLN A 62 -11.54 13.56 -8.72
CA GLN A 62 -11.28 12.26 -8.11
C GLN A 62 -11.56 11.11 -9.08
N LEU A 63 -10.95 9.96 -8.78
CA LEU A 63 -11.35 8.68 -9.33
C LEU A 63 -12.19 7.94 -8.28
N ARG A 64 -13.48 7.73 -8.57
CA ARG A 64 -14.36 6.91 -7.74
C ARG A 64 -14.30 5.46 -8.26
N LEU A 65 -13.61 4.58 -7.54
CA LEU A 65 -13.44 3.17 -7.94
C LEU A 65 -14.73 2.37 -7.83
N ALA A 66 -15.42 2.45 -6.69
CA ALA A 66 -16.70 1.80 -6.47
C ALA A 66 -17.70 2.79 -5.84
N PRO A 67 -18.89 3.00 -6.43
CA PRO A 67 -19.94 3.78 -5.78
C PRO A 67 -20.56 3.00 -4.62
N SER A 68 -21.26 3.71 -3.73
CA SER A 68 -21.97 3.14 -2.56
C SER A 68 -23.24 2.39 -2.96
N MET A 69 -23.09 1.39 -3.85
CA MET A 69 -24.10 0.47 -4.33
C MET A 69 -23.58 -0.96 -4.18
N ARG A 70 -24.50 -1.92 -4.04
CA ARG A 70 -24.13 -3.34 -3.88
C ARG A 70 -23.44 -3.88 -5.13
N SER A 71 -22.49 -4.81 -4.91
CA SER A 71 -21.85 -5.62 -5.94
C SER A 71 -21.19 -4.79 -7.05
N ARG A 72 -20.40 -3.78 -6.65
CA ARG A 72 -19.67 -2.90 -7.57
C ARG A 72 -18.18 -3.16 -7.50
N LYS A 73 -17.55 -3.17 -8.67
CA LYS A 73 -16.12 -3.42 -8.82
C LYS A 73 -15.57 -2.47 -9.85
N GLY A 74 -14.58 -1.68 -9.47
CA GLY A 74 -13.87 -0.83 -10.38
C GLY A 74 -12.40 -0.79 -10.02
N ILE A 75 -11.57 -0.77 -11.06
CA ILE A 75 -10.12 -0.81 -10.94
C ILE A 75 -9.53 0.25 -11.85
N ALA A 76 -8.36 0.76 -11.47
CA ALA A 76 -7.52 1.56 -12.33
C ALA A 76 -6.09 1.05 -12.31
N TRP A 77 -5.54 0.83 -13.50
CA TRP A 77 -4.21 0.26 -13.69
C TRP A 77 -3.35 1.15 -14.56
N ASN A 78 -2.08 1.30 -14.20
CA ASN A 78 -1.14 2.00 -15.05
C ASN A 78 -0.88 1.21 -16.33
N LYS A 79 -0.89 1.89 -17.48
CA LYS A 79 -0.66 1.29 -18.81
C LYS A 79 0.79 0.85 -19.02
N ARG A 80 1.73 1.30 -18.18
CA ARG A 80 3.15 1.05 -18.30
C ARG A 80 3.68 0.38 -17.03
N PRO A 81 4.56 -0.63 -17.15
CA PRO A 81 5.28 -1.15 -16.00
C PRO A 81 6.24 -0.08 -15.47
N PHE A 82 6.44 -0.06 -14.16
CA PHE A 82 7.48 0.75 -13.52
C PHE A 82 8.83 0.05 -13.69
N VAL A 83 9.75 0.68 -14.41
CA VAL A 83 11.09 0.14 -14.76
C VAL A 83 12.21 1.14 -14.50
N GLU A 84 11.86 2.31 -13.97
CA GLU A 84 12.75 3.45 -13.78
C GLU A 84 13.75 3.25 -12.63
N SER A 85 13.43 2.38 -11.67
CA SER A 85 14.22 2.17 -10.45
C SER A 85 13.86 0.85 -9.75
N ASP A 86 14.81 0.28 -9.00
CA ASP A 86 14.57 -0.87 -8.10
C ASP A 86 13.94 -0.44 -6.76
N SER A 87 13.86 0.86 -6.51
CA SER A 87 13.23 1.45 -5.33
C SER A 87 12.14 2.43 -5.73
N PHE A 88 11.04 2.44 -5.00
CA PHE A 88 9.89 3.29 -5.30
C PHE A 88 9.25 3.85 -4.03
N GLU A 89 8.54 4.96 -4.20
CA GLU A 89 7.66 5.56 -3.20
C GLU A 89 6.33 5.85 -3.91
N ILE A 90 5.23 5.30 -3.39
CA ILE A 90 3.87 5.57 -3.86
C ILE A 90 3.16 6.36 -2.77
N GLU A 91 2.67 7.54 -3.12
CA GLU A 91 1.77 8.33 -2.30
C GLU A 91 0.35 8.21 -2.86
N MET A 92 -0.58 7.75 -2.02
CA MET A 92 -1.99 7.58 -2.36
C MET A 92 -2.85 8.33 -1.36
N GLU A 93 -3.78 9.12 -1.87
CA GLU A 93 -4.81 9.78 -1.08
C GLU A 93 -6.17 9.18 -1.42
N PHE A 94 -6.94 8.77 -0.41
CA PHE A 94 -8.25 8.19 -0.65
C PHE A 94 -9.27 8.55 0.44
N LYS A 95 -10.55 8.39 0.10
CA LYS A 95 -11.66 8.43 1.05
C LYS A 95 -12.53 7.19 0.84
N VAL A 96 -12.80 6.48 1.93
CA VAL A 96 -13.87 5.46 1.97
C VAL A 96 -15.03 6.04 2.75
N THR A 97 -16.15 6.31 2.07
CA THR A 97 -17.35 6.88 2.66
C THR A 97 -18.54 5.95 2.46
N GLY A 98 -19.41 5.88 3.46
CA GLY A 98 -20.62 5.06 3.41
C GLY A 98 -21.61 5.43 4.50
N GLN A 99 -22.87 5.08 4.29
CA GLN A 99 -23.89 5.26 5.32
C GLN A 99 -23.62 4.32 6.50
N GLY A 100 -23.70 4.86 7.72
CA GLY A 100 -23.56 4.08 8.94
C GLY A 100 -22.11 3.72 9.29
N ARG A 101 -21.97 2.95 10.37
CA ARG A 101 -20.68 2.59 10.96
C ARG A 101 -19.99 1.42 10.26
N ILE A 102 -20.72 0.57 9.56
CA ILE A 102 -20.20 -0.61 8.85
C ILE A 102 -20.31 -0.37 7.35
N GLY A 103 -19.33 -0.81 6.58
CA GLY A 103 -19.29 -0.69 5.12
C GLY A 103 -18.33 -1.74 4.57
N ALA A 104 -18.48 -2.07 3.29
CA ALA A 104 -17.80 -3.20 2.67
C ALA A 104 -17.54 -2.91 1.18
N ASP A 105 -16.58 -3.57 0.52
CA ASP A 105 -15.61 -4.52 1.11
C ASP A 105 -14.31 -3.79 1.49
N GLY A 106 -13.81 -2.92 0.60
CA GLY A 106 -12.64 -2.10 0.88
C GLY A 106 -11.97 -1.53 -0.37
N LEU A 107 -10.66 -1.36 -0.30
CA LEU A 107 -9.80 -0.87 -1.37
C LEU A 107 -8.51 -1.70 -1.39
N ALA A 108 -7.84 -1.80 -2.54
CA ALA A 108 -6.49 -2.34 -2.61
C ALA A 108 -5.58 -1.45 -3.47
N LEU A 109 -4.32 -1.33 -3.05
CA LEU A 109 -3.22 -0.79 -3.83
C LEU A 109 -2.33 -1.96 -4.30
N TRP A 110 -2.01 -1.97 -5.59
CA TRP A 110 -1.28 -3.06 -6.22
C TRP A 110 0.05 -2.61 -6.80
N TYR A 111 1.09 -3.43 -6.61
CA TYR A 111 2.34 -3.38 -7.35
C TYR A 111 2.67 -4.80 -7.83
N THR A 112 2.28 -5.13 -9.06
CA THR A 112 2.24 -6.50 -9.56
C THR A 112 2.91 -6.63 -10.93
N ALA A 113 3.35 -7.84 -11.25
CA ALA A 113 4.03 -8.14 -12.52
C ALA A 113 3.09 -8.02 -13.74
N GLN A 114 1.79 -8.23 -13.55
CA GLN A 114 0.76 -8.08 -14.58
C GLN A 114 -0.29 -7.08 -14.13
N GLN A 115 -0.85 -6.34 -15.11
CA GLN A 115 -2.05 -5.54 -14.89
C GLN A 115 -3.19 -6.46 -14.45
N GLY A 116 -3.89 -6.06 -13.40
CA GLY A 116 -5.05 -6.78 -12.94
C GLY A 116 -6.25 -6.61 -13.89
N THR A 117 -7.11 -7.62 -13.90
CA THR A 117 -8.43 -7.58 -14.52
C THR A 117 -9.51 -7.50 -13.43
N LEU A 118 -10.77 -7.25 -13.79
CA LEU A 118 -11.85 -7.29 -12.81
C LEU A 118 -11.95 -8.67 -12.15
N GLY A 119 -12.18 -8.71 -10.85
CA GLY A 119 -12.30 -9.95 -10.07
C GLY A 119 -12.79 -9.74 -8.64
N GLU A 120 -12.67 -10.78 -7.82
CA GLU A 120 -13.23 -10.79 -6.46
C GLU A 120 -12.35 -10.07 -5.42
N VAL A 121 -11.03 -10.00 -5.63
CA VAL A 121 -10.09 -9.50 -4.64
C VAL A 121 -10.06 -7.97 -4.66
N PHE A 122 -10.91 -7.35 -3.84
CA PHE A 122 -11.10 -5.89 -3.78
C PHE A 122 -11.34 -5.26 -5.16
N GLY A 123 -12.06 -5.98 -6.03
CA GLY A 123 -12.37 -5.59 -7.40
C GLY A 123 -11.38 -6.06 -8.46
N SER A 124 -10.20 -6.56 -8.09
CA SER A 124 -9.19 -7.10 -9.01
C SER A 124 -9.21 -8.64 -9.06
N ASN A 125 -8.56 -9.22 -10.06
CA ASN A 125 -8.39 -10.67 -10.17
C ASN A 125 -7.57 -11.25 -9.03
N ASP A 126 -7.85 -12.52 -8.76
CA ASP A 126 -7.08 -13.35 -7.85
C ASP A 126 -5.79 -13.86 -8.51
N TYR A 127 -4.92 -14.54 -7.75
CA TYR A 127 -3.65 -15.13 -8.21
C TYR A 127 -2.67 -14.10 -8.81
N TRP A 128 -2.45 -12.99 -8.13
CA TRP A 128 -1.46 -12.00 -8.57
C TRP A 128 -0.03 -12.45 -8.25
N THR A 129 0.93 -11.95 -9.03
CA THR A 129 2.36 -12.02 -8.69
C THR A 129 2.83 -10.62 -8.29
N GLY A 130 3.16 -10.43 -7.01
CA GLY A 130 3.64 -9.15 -6.47
C GLY A 130 2.97 -8.77 -5.15
N LEU A 131 2.87 -7.45 -4.92
CA LEU A 131 2.39 -6.83 -3.69
C LEU A 131 0.93 -6.39 -3.80
N GLY A 132 0.13 -6.75 -2.79
CA GLY A 132 -1.16 -6.14 -2.48
C GLY A 132 -1.13 -5.48 -1.10
N VAL A 133 -1.47 -4.20 -1.04
CA VAL A 133 -1.79 -3.49 0.21
C VAL A 133 -3.30 -3.36 0.28
N LEU A 134 -3.92 -4.11 1.19
CA LEU A 134 -5.37 -4.29 1.29
C LEU A 134 -5.90 -3.43 2.42
N PHE A 135 -6.94 -2.65 2.14
CA PHE A 135 -7.65 -1.81 3.08
C PHE A 135 -9.02 -2.42 3.30
N ASP A 136 -9.07 -3.40 4.20
CA ASP A 136 -10.27 -4.17 4.48
C ASP A 136 -11.16 -3.43 5.47
N SER A 137 -12.41 -3.22 5.09
CA SER A 137 -13.38 -2.51 5.94
C SER A 137 -14.45 -3.40 6.53
N PHE A 138 -14.57 -4.64 6.08
CA PHE A 138 -15.63 -5.55 6.48
C PHE A 138 -15.03 -6.75 7.21
N ASP A 139 -15.68 -7.15 8.30
CA ASP A 139 -15.24 -8.23 9.17
C ASP A 139 -15.91 -9.53 8.71
N ASN A 140 -15.29 -10.26 7.77
CA ASN A 140 -15.87 -11.51 7.26
C ASN A 140 -15.72 -12.66 8.25
N ASP A 141 -14.68 -12.63 9.09
CA ASP A 141 -14.30 -13.72 9.99
C ASP A 141 -14.87 -13.58 11.42
N GLY A 142 -15.43 -12.42 11.75
CA GLY A 142 -16.07 -12.11 13.02
C GLY A 142 -15.09 -11.81 14.16
N GLN A 143 -13.81 -11.58 13.88
CA GLN A 143 -12.77 -11.31 14.89
C GLN A 143 -12.79 -9.86 15.40
N LYS A 144 -13.61 -8.97 14.83
CA LYS A 144 -13.79 -7.56 15.25
C LYS A 144 -12.50 -6.74 15.22
N ASN A 145 -11.64 -7.02 14.24
CA ASN A 145 -10.35 -6.36 14.02
C ASN A 145 -10.36 -5.41 12.81
N ASN A 146 -11.49 -5.25 12.11
CA ASN A 146 -11.65 -4.34 10.96
C ASN A 146 -12.14 -2.94 11.41
N PRO A 147 -11.85 -1.85 10.66
CA PRO A 147 -11.05 -1.83 9.44
C PRO A 147 -9.58 -2.16 9.68
N TYR A 148 -9.02 -2.99 8.79
CA TYR A 148 -7.69 -3.53 8.89
C TYR A 148 -6.91 -3.24 7.61
N VAL A 149 -5.66 -2.82 7.76
CA VAL A 149 -4.77 -2.58 6.63
C VAL A 149 -3.70 -3.65 6.65
N SER A 150 -3.63 -4.43 5.59
CA SER A 150 -2.74 -5.58 5.49
C SER A 150 -1.88 -5.55 4.25
N VAL A 151 -0.75 -6.23 4.33
CA VAL A 151 0.20 -6.43 3.24
C VAL A 151 0.25 -7.90 2.92
N MET A 152 0.04 -8.26 1.66
CA MET A 152 0.17 -9.62 1.16
C MET A 152 1.08 -9.64 -0.07
N ILE A 153 2.04 -10.56 -0.05
CA ILE A 153 2.85 -10.90 -1.22
C ILE A 153 2.34 -12.23 -1.77
N ASN A 154 2.15 -12.28 -3.08
CA ASN A 154 1.71 -13.48 -3.77
C ASN A 154 2.63 -13.76 -4.95
N ASP A 155 2.82 -15.04 -5.25
CA ASP A 155 3.67 -15.57 -6.34
C ASP A 155 2.83 -16.09 -7.52
N GLY A 156 1.53 -15.80 -7.51
CA GLY A 156 0.55 -16.27 -8.49
C GLY A 156 -0.04 -17.64 -8.19
N THR A 157 0.32 -18.28 -7.06
CA THR A 157 -0.16 -19.64 -6.75
C THR A 157 -1.32 -19.68 -5.76
N ARG A 158 -1.50 -18.62 -4.96
CA ARG A 158 -2.48 -18.61 -3.87
C ARG A 158 -3.70 -17.78 -4.23
N SER A 159 -4.87 -18.34 -3.94
CA SER A 159 -6.14 -17.61 -3.97
C SER A 159 -6.31 -16.82 -2.67
N TYR A 160 -6.77 -15.57 -2.72
CA TYR A 160 -7.05 -14.79 -1.51
C TYR A 160 -8.30 -15.32 -0.77
N ASP A 161 -8.15 -15.59 0.52
CA ASP A 161 -9.23 -16.12 1.35
C ASP A 161 -10.06 -15.00 2.00
N HIS A 162 -11.13 -14.60 1.30
CA HIS A 162 -12.10 -13.62 1.79
C HIS A 162 -12.90 -14.08 3.01
N GLN A 163 -12.95 -15.39 3.34
CA GLN A 163 -13.72 -15.84 4.50
C GLN A 163 -12.98 -15.58 5.82
N THR A 164 -11.66 -15.50 5.75
CA THR A 164 -10.78 -15.31 6.91
C THR A 164 -10.01 -13.99 6.84
N ASP A 165 -10.46 -13.03 6.01
CA ASP A 165 -9.77 -11.76 5.71
C ASP A 165 -8.29 -11.96 5.30
N GLY A 166 -7.95 -13.13 4.75
CA GLY A 166 -6.58 -13.52 4.42
C GLY A 166 -5.67 -13.73 5.63
N ALA A 167 -6.19 -14.06 6.82
CA ALA A 167 -5.44 -14.15 8.08
C ALA A 167 -4.15 -14.98 8.01
N GLN A 168 -4.13 -16.07 7.22
CA GLN A 168 -2.94 -16.94 7.04
C GLN A 168 -2.04 -16.54 5.85
N GLN A 169 -2.39 -15.45 5.16
CA GLN A 169 -1.76 -14.99 3.92
C GLN A 169 -1.11 -13.61 4.08
N ILE A 170 -1.54 -12.86 5.10
CA ILE A 170 -1.02 -11.54 5.45
C ILE A 170 0.41 -11.67 6.00
N LEU A 171 1.32 -10.87 5.43
CA LEU A 171 2.69 -10.74 5.91
C LEU A 171 2.76 -9.85 7.16
N THR A 172 2.08 -8.71 7.12
CA THR A 172 1.98 -7.76 8.22
C THR A 172 0.78 -6.84 8.02
N GLY A 173 0.29 -6.21 9.08
CA GLY A 173 -0.79 -5.25 9.00
C GLY A 173 -1.00 -4.47 10.30
N CYS A 174 -1.96 -3.57 10.29
CA CYS A 174 -2.39 -2.85 11.47
C CYS A 174 -3.89 -2.52 11.41
N GLN A 175 -4.51 -2.48 12.59
CA GLN A 175 -5.88 -2.00 12.71
C GLN A 175 -5.88 -0.47 12.60
N ARG A 176 -6.59 0.04 11.60
CA ARG A 176 -6.69 1.48 11.38
C ARG A 176 -8.03 1.80 10.77
N ASP A 177 -8.87 2.52 11.52
CA ASP A 177 -10.12 3.02 10.96
C ASP A 177 -9.82 4.11 9.91
N PHE A 178 -10.10 3.81 8.65
CA PHE A 178 -9.93 4.71 7.51
C PHE A 178 -11.28 5.17 6.91
N ARG A 179 -12.41 4.78 7.53
CA ARG A 179 -13.74 5.08 7.00
C ARG A 179 -14.29 6.38 7.57
N ASN A 180 -15.06 7.08 6.74
CA ASN A 180 -15.83 8.27 7.12
C ASN A 180 -15.00 9.35 7.85
N LYS A 181 -13.71 9.44 7.55
CA LYS A 181 -12.85 10.51 8.09
C LYS A 181 -13.16 11.87 7.43
N PRO A 182 -13.01 12.98 8.16
CA PRO A 182 -13.25 14.32 7.62
C PRO A 182 -12.32 14.62 6.44
N PHE A 183 -11.03 14.29 6.58
CA PHE A 183 -10.00 14.47 5.57
C PHE A 183 -9.65 13.16 4.86
N PRO A 184 -9.03 13.23 3.67
CA PRO A 184 -8.47 12.06 3.01
C PRO A 184 -7.47 11.33 3.89
N ILE A 185 -7.43 10.01 3.73
CA ILE A 185 -6.37 9.17 4.28
C ILE A 185 -5.18 9.25 3.34
N HIS A 186 -4.02 9.60 3.89
CA HIS A 186 -2.76 9.57 3.15
C HIS A 186 -2.05 8.26 3.45
N VAL A 187 -1.69 7.56 2.38
CA VAL A 187 -0.89 6.34 2.42
C VAL A 187 0.41 6.62 1.71
N LYS A 188 1.50 6.18 2.33
CA LYS A 188 2.79 6.13 1.68
C LYS A 188 3.34 4.71 1.74
N VAL A 189 3.64 4.16 0.57
CA VAL A 189 4.26 2.84 0.39
C VAL A 189 5.65 3.06 -0.17
N GLU A 190 6.67 2.77 0.62
CA GLU A 190 8.07 2.93 0.25
C GLU A 190 8.75 1.56 0.18
N TYR A 191 9.40 1.26 -0.94
CA TYR A 191 10.26 0.09 -1.09
C TYR A 191 11.68 0.57 -1.40
N VAL A 192 12.58 0.47 -0.42
CA VAL A 192 13.97 0.94 -0.54
C VAL A 192 14.89 -0.09 0.10
N LYS A 193 15.92 -0.53 -0.63
CA LYS A 193 16.94 -1.50 -0.13
C LYS A 193 16.31 -2.75 0.49
N ASN A 194 15.32 -3.35 -0.18
CA ASN A 194 14.58 -4.54 0.27
C ASN A 194 13.77 -4.35 1.55
N VAL A 195 13.49 -3.11 1.95
CA VAL A 195 12.60 -2.78 3.07
C VAL A 195 11.33 -2.16 2.50
N LEU A 196 10.20 -2.83 2.74
CA LEU A 196 8.86 -2.30 2.46
C LEU A 196 8.33 -1.60 3.72
N THR A 197 8.00 -0.32 3.61
CA THR A 197 7.37 0.47 4.67
C THR A 197 6.02 0.98 4.18
N VAL A 198 4.96 0.69 4.93
CA VAL A 198 3.62 1.24 4.69
C VAL A 198 3.27 2.14 5.86
N SER A 199 3.04 3.42 5.60
CA SER A 199 2.63 4.40 6.60
C SER A 199 1.30 5.03 6.24
N LEU A 200 0.44 5.23 7.24
CA LEU A 200 -0.88 5.82 7.10
C LEU A 200 -1.02 7.01 8.04
N THR A 201 -1.55 8.11 7.52
CA THR A 201 -1.91 9.29 8.32
C THR A 201 -3.29 9.78 7.93
N ASP A 202 -4.13 10.00 8.92
CA ASP A 202 -5.33 10.82 8.82
C ASP A 202 -4.93 12.30 9.03
N GLY A 203 -5.43 13.18 8.16
CA GLY A 203 -5.16 14.63 8.20
C GLY A 203 -5.74 15.33 9.41
#